data_AF-A0A2H0XT71-F1
#
_entry.id   AF-A0A2H0XT71-F1
#
_cell.length_a   1.000
_cell.length_b   1.000
_cell.length_c   1.000
_cell.angle_alpha   90.00
_cell.angle_beta   90.00
_cell.angle_gamma   90.00
#
_symmetry.space_group_name_H-M   'P 1'
#
loop_
_entity.id
_entity.type
_entity.pdbx_description
1 polymer ?
#
loop_
_entity_poly.entity_id
_entity_poly.type
_entity_poly.pdbx_seq_one_letter_code
_entity_poly.pdbx_strand_id
1 'polypeptide(L)'
;MRLNRTFHRMLILVVVVCSIALISCVPPTTDPGESQKVKTSAPAPVADHSKCDLHLSFAYSYYQNQNWNGAIENYKKMIEYGCKEEYAQDIFSYFGRAYQQLAKDNPAYYDSALFVFIEGEQYLPNDMFLHKNIAYIY
;
A
#
# COMPACT_ATOMS: atom_id res chain seq x y z
N MET A 1 -5.73 18.90 56.65
CA MET A 1 -5.45 19.70 55.42
C MET A 1 -4.11 19.38 54.70
N ARG A 2 -3.38 18.28 55.02
CA ARG A 2 -2.10 17.93 54.36
C ARG A 2 -2.21 16.88 53.23
N LEU A 3 -3.25 16.06 53.24
CA LEU A 3 -3.44 14.94 52.29
C LEU A 3 -3.72 15.41 50.84
N ASN A 4 -4.45 16.52 50.69
CA ASN A 4 -4.78 17.07 49.38
C ASN A 4 -3.55 17.69 48.69
N ARG A 5 -2.59 18.20 49.47
CA ARG A 5 -1.38 18.85 48.96
C ARG A 5 -0.33 17.82 48.49
N THR A 6 -0.27 16.64 49.12
CA THR A 6 0.58 15.53 48.68
C THR A 6 0.00 14.82 47.46
N PHE A 7 -1.33 14.62 47.43
CA PHE A 7 -2.02 14.05 46.27
C PHE A 7 -1.89 14.92 45.02
N HIS A 8 -2.06 16.25 45.17
CA HIS A 8 -1.91 17.18 44.04
C HIS A 8 -0.46 17.24 43.53
N ARG A 9 0.53 17.15 44.42
CA ARG A 9 1.95 17.05 44.05
C ARG A 9 2.26 15.76 43.29
N MET A 10 1.68 14.63 43.72
CA MET A 10 1.84 13.35 43.03
C MET A 10 1.17 13.37 41.65
N LEU A 11 -0.03 13.95 41.54
CA LEU A 11 -0.75 14.11 40.28
C LEU A 11 0.02 14.96 39.27
N ILE A 12 0.57 16.11 39.71
CA ILE A 12 1.40 16.98 38.88
C ILE A 12 2.65 16.22 38.39
N LEU A 13 3.27 15.43 39.26
CA LEU A 13 4.48 14.68 38.91
C LEU A 13 4.20 13.57 37.88
N VAL A 14 3.06 12.89 37.98
CA VAL A 14 2.61 11.91 36.98
C VAL A 14 2.31 12.58 35.64
N VAL A 15 1.64 13.73 35.62
CA VAL A 15 1.35 14.48 34.39
C VAL A 15 2.63 14.94 33.69
N VAL A 16 3.63 15.40 34.46
CA VAL A 16 4.94 15.81 33.90
C VAL A 16 5.70 14.62 33.31
N VAL A 17 5.71 13.47 33.98
CA VAL A 17 6.38 12.26 33.46
C VAL A 17 5.69 11.73 32.19
N CYS A 18 4.35 11.70 32.17
CA CYS A 18 3.60 11.30 30.98
C CYS A 18 3.80 12.25 29.80
N SER A 19 3.87 13.56 30.06
CA SER A 19 4.11 14.54 28.99
C SER A 19 5.51 14.41 28.38
N ILE A 20 6.54 14.12 29.17
CA ILE A 20 7.91 13.85 28.66
C ILE A 20 7.95 12.59 27.79
N ALA A 21 7.24 11.52 28.18
CA ALA A 21 7.20 10.28 27.42
C ALA A 21 6.63 10.45 26.00
N LEU A 22 5.69 11.38 25.80
CA LEU A 22 5.07 11.68 24.50
C LEU A 22 6.00 12.45 23.53
N ILE A 23 7.07 13.08 24.02
CA ILE A 23 8.01 13.87 23.19
C ILE A 23 9.14 12.99 22.62
N SER A 24 9.29 11.76 23.12
CA SER A 24 10.33 10.81 22.67
C SER A 24 10.10 10.22 21.27
N CYS A 25 8.98 10.58 20.62
CA CYS A 25 8.67 10.20 19.23
C CYS A 25 8.94 11.35 18.24
N VAL A 26 9.92 12.22 18.50
CA VAL A 26 10.39 13.18 17.48
C VAL A 26 11.36 12.45 16.54
N PRO A 27 10.96 12.16 15.28
CA PRO A 27 11.89 11.62 14.30
C PRO A 27 13.03 12.60 14.08
N PRO A 28 14.26 12.12 13.81
CA PRO A 28 15.40 12.99 13.55
C PRO A 28 15.06 13.98 12.43
N THR A 29 15.38 15.25 12.64
CA THR A 29 15.22 16.31 11.64
C THR A 29 16.11 15.99 10.44
N THR A 30 15.52 15.56 9.34
CA THR A 30 16.20 15.54 8.03
C THR A 30 16.47 16.98 7.59
N ASP A 31 17.71 17.25 7.21
CA ASP A 31 18.14 18.51 6.62
C ASP A 31 17.23 18.94 5.45
N PRO A 32 16.98 20.25 5.27
CA PRO A 32 16.20 20.79 4.15
C PRO A 32 17.06 20.78 2.89
N GLY A 33 17.39 19.60 2.38
CA GLY A 33 18.38 19.49 1.32
C GLY A 33 18.49 18.15 0.63
N GLU A 34 17.70 17.13 0.92
CA GLU A 34 17.66 15.93 0.06
C GLU A 34 16.42 15.07 0.33
N SER A 35 15.27 15.50 -0.22
CA SER A 35 14.11 14.61 -0.38
C SER A 35 14.29 13.67 -1.58
N GLN A 36 15.50 13.14 -1.81
CA GLN A 36 15.60 11.88 -2.53
C GLN A 36 15.41 10.81 -1.48
N LYS A 37 14.18 10.29 -1.43
CA LYS A 37 13.86 9.01 -0.82
C LYS A 37 14.73 7.97 -1.55
N VAL A 38 16.00 7.82 -1.13
CA VAL A 38 16.85 6.71 -1.54
C VAL A 38 16.21 5.49 -0.89
N LYS A 39 15.19 4.97 -1.57
CA LYS A 39 14.77 3.59 -1.41
C LYS A 39 16.06 2.81 -1.70
N THR A 40 16.76 2.37 -0.67
CA THR A 40 17.61 1.19 -0.81
C THR A 40 16.66 0.01 -1.00
N SER A 41 16.02 -0.02 -2.17
CA SER A 41 15.31 -1.18 -2.67
C SER A 41 16.39 -2.06 -3.27
N ALA A 42 16.36 -3.35 -2.93
CA ALA A 42 17.03 -4.36 -3.73
C ALA A 42 16.76 -4.08 -5.23
N PRO A 43 17.72 -4.35 -6.13
CA PRO A 43 17.49 -4.21 -7.56
C PRO A 43 16.16 -4.87 -7.93
N ALA A 44 15.33 -4.18 -8.71
CA ALA A 44 14.09 -4.76 -9.19
C ALA A 44 14.41 -6.11 -9.87
N PRO A 45 13.65 -7.19 -9.58
CA PRO A 45 13.91 -8.47 -10.23
C PRO A 45 13.78 -8.30 -11.74
N VAL A 46 14.73 -8.87 -12.47
CA VAL A 46 14.68 -8.90 -13.94
C VAL A 46 13.46 -9.70 -14.36
N ALA A 47 12.68 -9.16 -15.30
CA ALA A 47 11.45 -9.79 -15.77
C ALA A 47 11.72 -11.16 -16.40
N ASP A 48 11.02 -12.19 -15.94
CA ASP A 48 10.95 -13.49 -16.62
C ASP A 48 9.76 -13.49 -17.58
N HIS A 49 9.96 -12.98 -18.80
CA HIS A 49 8.86 -12.75 -19.76
C HIS A 49 8.03 -14.00 -20.03
N SER A 50 8.64 -15.19 -20.08
CA SER A 50 7.90 -16.45 -20.28
C SER A 50 6.90 -16.70 -19.16
N LYS A 51 7.27 -16.39 -17.91
CA LYS A 51 6.34 -16.49 -16.77
C LYS A 51 5.37 -15.32 -16.73
N CYS A 52 5.81 -14.11 -17.08
CA CYS A 52 4.93 -12.94 -17.18
C CYS A 52 3.75 -13.21 -18.13
N ASP A 53 4.04 -13.67 -19.34
CA ASP A 53 3.03 -13.92 -20.38
C ASP A 53 2.08 -15.07 -20.00
N LEU A 54 2.63 -16.14 -19.41
CA LEU A 54 1.85 -17.27 -18.93
C LEU A 54 0.85 -16.84 -17.84
N HIS A 55 1.34 -16.12 -16.83
CA HIS A 55 0.51 -15.71 -15.72
C HIS A 55 -0.44 -14.56 -16.07
N LEU A 56 -0.09 -13.71 -17.05
CA LEU A 56 -1.04 -12.75 -17.62
C LEU A 56 -2.22 -13.47 -18.29
N SER A 57 -1.93 -14.50 -19.09
CA SER A 57 -2.97 -15.31 -19.75
C SER A 57 -3.89 -15.99 -18.73
N PHE A 58 -3.32 -16.54 -17.66
CA PHE A 58 -4.12 -17.10 -16.56
C PHE A 58 -4.94 -16.03 -15.84
N ALA A 59 -4.33 -14.89 -15.47
CA ALA A 59 -5.02 -13.80 -14.82
C ALA A 59 -6.22 -13.32 -15.64
N TYR A 60 -6.04 -13.14 -16.95
CA TYR A 60 -7.12 -12.78 -17.87
C TYR A 60 -8.23 -13.83 -17.88
N SER A 61 -7.89 -15.12 -18.01
CA SER A 61 -8.88 -16.20 -18.00
C SER A 61 -9.67 -16.24 -16.69
N TYR A 62 -9.01 -16.13 -15.54
CA TYR A 62 -9.69 -16.09 -14.24
C TYR A 62 -10.56 -14.85 -14.07
N TYR A 63 -10.10 -13.68 -14.54
CA TYR A 63 -10.88 -12.44 -14.50
C TYR A 63 -12.17 -12.56 -15.34
N GLN A 64 -12.09 -13.12 -16.55
CA GLN A 64 -13.26 -13.35 -17.40
C GLN A 64 -14.26 -14.32 -16.75
N ASN A 65 -13.76 -15.31 -16.02
CA ASN A 65 -14.57 -16.25 -15.27
C ASN A 65 -15.04 -15.73 -13.89
N GLN A 66 -14.81 -14.44 -13.59
CA GLN A 66 -15.14 -13.81 -12.30
C GLN A 66 -14.52 -14.49 -11.08
N ASN A 67 -13.47 -15.29 -11.29
CA ASN A 67 -12.70 -15.87 -10.21
C ASN A 67 -11.66 -14.84 -9.78
N TRP A 68 -12.10 -13.87 -8.98
CA TRP A 68 -11.29 -12.74 -8.54
C TRP A 68 -10.04 -13.17 -7.78
N ASN A 69 -10.16 -14.18 -6.92
CA ASN A 69 -9.03 -14.72 -6.17
C ASN A 69 -7.97 -15.35 -7.09
N GLY A 70 -8.39 -16.12 -8.10
CA GLY A 70 -7.49 -16.69 -9.10
C GLY A 70 -6.78 -15.62 -9.94
N ALA A 71 -7.49 -14.55 -10.32
CA ALA A 71 -6.87 -13.42 -11.01
C ALA A 71 -5.82 -12.72 -10.13
N ILE A 72 -6.17 -12.42 -8.88
CA ILE A 72 -5.29 -11.82 -7.88
C ILE A 72 -4.02 -12.65 -7.66
N GLU A 73 -4.15 -13.97 -7.52
CA GLU A 73 -2.99 -14.85 -7.32
C GLU A 73 -2.02 -14.78 -8.50
N ASN A 74 -2.54 -14.75 -9.73
CA ASN A 74 -1.70 -14.67 -10.91
C ASN A 74 -1.03 -13.30 -11.08
N TYR A 75 -1.71 -12.20 -10.75
CA TYR A 75 -1.07 -10.89 -10.72
C TYR A 75 0.05 -10.79 -9.67
N LYS A 76 -0.11 -11.42 -8.49
CA LYS A 76 0.96 -11.51 -7.49
C LYS A 76 2.18 -12.27 -8.02
N LYS A 77 1.97 -13.39 -8.70
CA LYS A 77 3.06 -14.15 -9.35
C LYS A 77 3.78 -13.29 -10.40
N MET A 78 3.05 -12.52 -11.21
CA MET A 78 3.68 -11.58 -12.15
C MET A 78 4.58 -10.56 -11.44
N ILE A 79 4.14 -10.03 -10.29
CA ILE A 79 4.98 -9.12 -9.49
C ILE A 79 6.25 -9.82 -8.98
N GLU A 80 6.14 -11.05 -8.51
CA GLU A 80 7.26 -11.88 -8.05
C GLU A 80 8.27 -12.17 -9.18
N TYR A 81 7.79 -12.30 -10.42
CA TYR A 81 8.62 -12.51 -11.61
C TYR A 81 9.17 -11.21 -12.23
N GLY A 82 8.99 -10.06 -11.58
CA GLY A 82 9.56 -8.79 -12.02
C GLY A 82 8.79 -8.09 -13.14
N CYS A 83 7.56 -8.49 -13.43
CA CYS A 83 6.79 -7.97 -14.57
C CYS A 83 6.20 -6.56 -14.34
N LYS A 84 6.45 -5.91 -13.19
CA LYS A 84 5.72 -4.70 -12.77
C LYS A 84 5.83 -3.53 -13.73
N GLU A 85 7.03 -3.26 -14.22
CA GLU A 85 7.29 -2.07 -15.05
C GLU A 85 6.78 -2.29 -16.48
N GLU A 86 7.20 -3.38 -17.11
CA GLU A 86 6.86 -3.67 -18.52
C GLU A 86 5.38 -4.00 -18.72
N TYR A 87 4.72 -4.62 -17.74
CA TYR A 87 3.32 -5.05 -17.81
C TYR A 87 2.42 -4.22 -16.89
N ALA A 88 2.85 -3.01 -16.50
CA ALA A 88 2.14 -2.16 -15.55
C ALA A 88 0.65 -1.98 -15.91
N GLN A 89 0.35 -1.71 -17.20
CA GLN A 89 -1.01 -1.47 -17.67
C GLN A 89 -1.92 -2.67 -17.44
N ASP A 90 -1.41 -3.87 -17.72
CA ASP A 90 -2.14 -5.14 -17.65
C ASP A 90 -2.28 -5.64 -16.21
N ILE A 91 -1.28 -5.38 -15.36
CA ILE A 91 -1.28 -5.76 -13.95
C ILE A 91 -2.18 -4.82 -13.15
N PHE A 92 -1.77 -3.55 -12.98
CA PHE A 92 -2.34 -2.72 -11.91
C PHE A 92 -3.81 -2.36 -12.14
N SER A 93 -4.22 -2.16 -13.40
CA SER A 93 -5.60 -1.84 -13.75
C SER A 93 -6.57 -2.95 -13.34
N TYR A 94 -6.24 -4.20 -13.67
CA TYR A 94 -7.14 -5.34 -13.47
C TYR A 94 -6.94 -5.98 -12.10
N PHE A 95 -5.74 -5.91 -11.54
CA PHE A 95 -5.44 -6.40 -10.20
C PHE A 95 -6.20 -5.59 -9.15
N GLY A 96 -6.17 -4.26 -9.22
CA GLY A 96 -6.93 -3.40 -8.31
C GLY A 96 -8.45 -3.61 -8.48
N ARG A 97 -8.93 -3.72 -9.72
CA ARG A 97 -10.35 -4.04 -9.99
C ARG A 97 -10.78 -5.39 -9.42
N ALA A 98 -9.95 -6.42 -9.50
CA ALA A 98 -10.28 -7.73 -8.93
C ALA A 98 -10.51 -7.63 -7.42
N TYR A 99 -9.70 -6.84 -6.70
CA TYR A 99 -9.96 -6.53 -5.29
C TYR A 99 -11.25 -5.73 -5.08
N GLN A 100 -11.56 -4.75 -5.93
CA GLN A 100 -12.85 -4.04 -5.85
C GLN A 100 -14.06 -4.97 -6.05
N GLN A 101 -13.94 -6.01 -6.88
CA GLN A 101 -15.01 -7.00 -7.03
C GLN A 101 -15.23 -7.79 -5.74
N LEU A 102 -14.16 -8.20 -5.06
CA LEU A 102 -14.26 -8.82 -3.73
C LEU A 102 -14.80 -7.85 -2.67
N ALA A 103 -14.55 -6.55 -2.83
CA ALA A 103 -15.02 -5.51 -1.92
C ALA A 103 -16.55 -5.36 -1.87
N LYS A 104 -17.25 -5.85 -2.90
CA LYS A 104 -18.73 -5.92 -2.92
C LYS A 104 -19.28 -6.77 -1.77
N ASP A 105 -18.57 -7.84 -1.41
CA ASP A 105 -18.96 -8.75 -0.33
C ASP A 105 -18.25 -8.41 0.99
N ASN A 106 -16.99 -7.96 0.93
CA ASN A 106 -16.22 -7.56 2.09
C ASN A 106 -15.46 -6.24 1.84
N PRO A 107 -15.95 -5.09 2.36
CA PRO A 107 -15.36 -3.78 2.13
C PRO A 107 -13.88 -3.64 2.51
N ALA A 108 -13.32 -4.53 3.36
CA ALA A 108 -11.90 -4.53 3.69
C ALA A 108 -10.99 -4.69 2.46
N TYR A 109 -11.50 -5.26 1.35
CA TYR A 109 -10.73 -5.36 0.11
C TYR A 109 -10.53 -4.03 -0.62
N TYR A 110 -11.24 -2.95 -0.24
CA TYR A 110 -10.96 -1.62 -0.78
C TYR A 110 -9.56 -1.14 -0.43
N ASP A 111 -9.04 -1.45 0.76
CA ASP A 111 -7.68 -1.11 1.15
C ASP A 111 -6.66 -1.80 0.23
N SER A 112 -6.90 -3.06 -0.11
CA SER A 112 -6.06 -3.82 -1.05
C SER A 112 -6.15 -3.27 -2.47
N ALA A 113 -7.34 -2.90 -2.93
CA ALA A 113 -7.53 -2.27 -4.24
C ALA A 113 -6.78 -0.92 -4.32
N LEU A 114 -6.93 -0.07 -3.30
CA LEU A 114 -6.28 1.22 -3.23
C LEU A 114 -4.76 1.08 -3.22
N PHE A 115 -4.22 0.14 -2.43
CA PHE A 115 -2.80 -0.16 -2.40
C PHE A 115 -2.27 -0.50 -3.81
N VAL A 116 -2.96 -1.38 -4.54
CA VAL A 116 -2.57 -1.78 -5.89
C VAL A 116 -2.63 -0.60 -6.87
N PHE A 117 -3.67 0.22 -6.83
CA PHE A 117 -3.76 1.37 -7.73
C PHE A 117 -2.68 2.43 -7.45
N ILE A 118 -2.40 2.74 -6.18
CA ILE A 118 -1.32 3.68 -5.79
C ILE A 118 0.06 3.13 -6.17
N GLU A 119 0.29 1.81 -6.06
CA GLU A 119 1.52 1.22 -6.58
C GLU A 119 1.60 1.39 -8.11
N GLY A 120 0.48 1.17 -8.81
CA GLY A 120 0.39 1.35 -10.26
C GLY A 120 0.69 2.78 -10.74
N GLU A 121 0.30 3.81 -9.99
CA GLU A 121 0.62 5.21 -10.32
C GLU A 121 2.13 5.47 -10.42
N GLN A 122 2.97 4.69 -9.74
CA GLN A 122 4.43 4.82 -9.85
C GLN A 122 4.94 4.49 -11.26
N TYR A 123 4.22 3.63 -11.98
CA TYR A 123 4.55 3.19 -13.34
C TYR A 123 3.68 3.89 -14.40
N LEU A 124 2.47 4.31 -14.02
CA LEU A 124 1.45 4.87 -14.90
C LEU A 124 0.90 6.21 -14.36
N PRO A 125 1.73 7.24 -14.18
CA PRO A 125 1.37 8.45 -13.42
C PRO A 125 0.29 9.33 -14.06
N ASN A 126 -0.04 9.10 -15.33
CA ASN A 126 -1.06 9.85 -16.06
C ASN A 126 -2.23 8.95 -16.52
N ASP A 127 -2.31 7.72 -16.00
CA ASP A 127 -3.37 6.80 -16.38
C ASP A 127 -4.69 7.19 -15.68
N MET A 128 -5.62 7.72 -16.49
CA MET A 128 -6.93 8.14 -16.02
C MET A 128 -7.74 6.99 -15.42
N PHE A 129 -7.49 5.75 -15.87
CA PHE A 129 -8.20 4.60 -15.34
C PHE A 129 -7.82 4.36 -13.87
N LEU A 130 -6.52 4.40 -13.51
CA LEU A 130 -6.08 4.31 -12.12
C LEU A 130 -6.66 5.45 -11.28
N HIS A 131 -6.50 6.71 -11.71
CA HIS A 131 -6.99 7.87 -10.95
C HIS A 131 -8.50 7.81 -10.66
N LYS A 132 -9.30 7.38 -11.63
CA LYS A 132 -10.75 7.21 -11.43
C LYS A 132 -11.07 6.15 -10.37
N ASN A 133 -10.33 5.05 -10.35
CA ASN A 133 -10.58 3.98 -9.37
C ASN A 133 -10.07 4.33 -7.98
N ILE A 134 -8.98 5.09 -7.88
CA ILE A 134 -8.52 5.67 -6.60
C ILE A 134 -9.59 6.62 -6.05
N ALA A 135 -10.06 7.56 -6.88
CA ALA A 135 -11.10 8.50 -6.49
C ALA A 135 -12.44 7.82 -6.16
N TYR A 136 -12.74 6.67 -6.74
CA TYR A 136 -13.94 5.88 -6.42
C TYR A 136 -13.87 5.22 -5.03
N ILE A 137 -12.67 4.91 -4.54
CA ILE A 137 -12.48 4.25 -3.25
C ILE A 137 -12.54 5.25 -2.08
N TYR A 138 -12.07 6.48 -2.29
CA TYR A 138 -12.17 7.58 -1.31
C TYR A 138 -13.60 8.14 -1.21
#